data_AF-A0AAV8RR14-F1
#
_entry.id   AF-A0AAV8RR14-F1
#
_cell.length_a   1.000
_cell.length_b   1.000
_cell.length_c   1.000
_cell.angle_alpha   90.00
_cell.angle_beta   90.00
_cell.angle_gamma   90.00
#
_symmetry.space_group_name_H-M   'P 1'
#
loop_
_entity.id
_entity.type
_entity.pdbx_description
1 polymer ?
#
loop_
_entity_poly.entity_id
_entity_poly.type
_entity_poly.pdbx_seq_one_letter_code
_entity_poly.pdbx_strand_id
1 'polypeptide(L)'
;MTSFSKWLPRFQIVACVTYVGKGGSGNFVKMVHDGFEYRGMQLLAKAYDVSKSVSKISNDELQLVFSKWNKGGQLSFLVEIAADIFGIKDDKYEGFLSGLKEERVQAAGVFQSGGFSDILGDQHIDKAKLTEDVRRALYASKICSYTQGMDLIRTKSIEMRWELTLGELAMIRKGVSVICAIFLVRIKKAYIRNPELANLLIDPEFAKEILD
;
A
#
# COMPACT_ATOMS: atom_id res chain seq x y z
N MET A 1 -1.01 -18.16 11.23
CA MET A 1 0.05 -17.74 12.17
C MET A 1 1.49 -18.02 11.70
N THR A 2 1.72 -18.70 10.57
CA THR A 2 3.05 -19.16 10.12
C THR A 2 3.82 -18.22 9.18
N SER A 3 3.19 -17.22 8.55
CA SER A 3 3.91 -16.25 7.68
C SER A 3 4.58 -15.13 8.48
N PHE A 4 3.89 -14.57 9.48
CA PHE A 4 4.42 -13.43 10.26
C PHE A 4 5.72 -13.73 11.02
N SER A 5 5.89 -14.96 11.53
CA SER A 5 7.12 -15.38 12.19
C SER A 5 8.34 -15.44 11.26
N LYS A 6 8.13 -15.57 9.94
CA LYS A 6 9.20 -15.51 8.93
C LYS A 6 9.71 -14.09 8.68
N TRP A 7 8.93 -13.07 9.07
CA TRP A 7 9.31 -11.66 8.93
C TRP A 7 10.15 -11.16 10.12
N LEU A 8 9.91 -11.69 11.32
CA LEU A 8 10.65 -11.31 12.54
C LEU A 8 12.19 -11.29 12.40
N PRO A 9 12.86 -12.26 11.73
CA PRO A 9 14.32 -12.24 11.59
C PRO A 9 14.85 -11.25 10.54
N ARG A 10 14.02 -10.81 9.58
CA ARG A 10 14.43 -9.94 8.46
C ARG A 10 14.44 -8.46 8.83
N PHE A 11 13.77 -8.09 9.91
CA PHE A 11 13.75 -6.74 10.43
C PHE A 11 14.49 -6.77 11.77
N GLN A 12 15.71 -6.22 11.77
CA GLN A 12 16.60 -6.11 12.93
C GLN A 12 15.81 -5.94 14.24
N ILE A 13 16.09 -6.81 15.23
CA ILE A 13 15.45 -6.88 16.55
C ILE A 13 15.73 -5.58 17.31
N VAL A 14 15.01 -4.53 16.96
CA VAL A 14 14.89 -3.31 17.75
C VAL A 14 13.47 -3.32 18.26
N ALA A 15 13.30 -3.12 19.57
CA ALA A 15 11.98 -3.05 20.15
C ALA A 15 11.16 -2.01 19.36
N CYS A 16 10.03 -2.43 18.78
CA CYS A 16 9.15 -1.56 17.99
C CYS A 16 8.26 -0.73 18.91
N VAL A 17 8.88 -0.11 19.92
CA VAL A 17 8.26 0.71 20.94
C VAL A 17 9.17 1.91 21.19
N THR A 18 8.57 3.09 21.30
CA THR A 18 9.26 4.30 21.73
C THR A 18 8.25 5.19 22.46
N TYR A 19 8.74 6.13 23.24
CA TYR A 19 7.91 7.21 23.73
C TYR A 19 7.48 8.08 22.56
N VAL A 20 6.19 8.12 22.25
CA VAL A 20 5.66 8.87 21.11
C VAL A 20 5.61 10.37 21.41
N GLY A 21 5.04 10.75 22.55
CA GLY A 21 4.87 12.15 22.94
C GLY A 21 3.85 12.30 24.06
N LYS A 22 3.48 13.54 24.38
CA LYS A 22 2.54 13.87 25.44
C LYS A 22 1.08 13.56 25.04
N GLY A 23 0.19 13.44 26.02
CA GLY A 23 -1.27 13.32 25.81
C GLY A 23 -1.67 12.17 24.87
N GLY A 24 -2.59 12.44 23.95
CA GLY A 24 -3.14 11.45 23.00
C GLY A 24 -2.26 11.16 21.78
N SER A 25 -0.99 11.57 21.77
CA SER A 25 -0.10 11.44 20.61
C SER A 25 0.07 9.99 20.12
N GLY A 26 0.20 9.02 21.03
CA GLY A 26 0.27 7.60 20.69
C GLY A 26 -0.98 7.10 19.94
N ASN A 27 -2.17 7.45 20.43
CA ASN A 27 -3.44 7.10 19.80
C ASN A 27 -3.58 7.76 18.42
N PHE A 28 -3.14 9.01 18.28
CA PHE A 28 -3.14 9.72 17.00
C PHE A 28 -2.19 9.05 15.98
N VAL A 29 -0.97 8.70 16.38
CA VAL A 29 -0.01 8.00 15.51
C VAL A 29 -0.55 6.63 15.08
N LYS A 30 -1.28 5.93 15.97
CA LYS A 30 -1.98 4.68 15.65
C LYS A 30 -3.14 4.89 14.66
N MET A 31 -3.94 5.93 14.84
CA MET A 31 -5.01 6.28 13.89
C MET A 31 -4.44 6.55 12.48
N VAL A 32 -3.33 7.29 12.37
CA VAL A 32 -2.67 7.52 11.07
C VAL A 32 -2.07 6.23 10.52
N HIS A 33 -1.55 5.36 11.39
CA HIS A 33 -1.04 4.03 11.00
C HIS A 33 -2.14 3.15 10.38
N ASP A 34 -3.33 3.09 10.99
CA ASP A 34 -4.48 2.41 10.41
C ASP A 34 -4.84 3.02 9.05
N GLY A 35 -4.80 4.35 8.93
CA GLY A 35 -4.99 5.04 7.64
C GLY A 35 -4.03 4.57 6.53
N PHE A 36 -2.77 4.24 6.86
CA PHE A 36 -1.84 3.65 5.89
C PHE A 36 -2.21 2.22 5.50
N GLU A 37 -2.73 1.42 6.44
CA GLU A 37 -3.19 0.05 6.17
C GLU A 37 -4.34 0.04 5.16
N TYR A 38 -5.38 0.84 5.41
CA TYR A 38 -6.52 0.96 4.51
C TYR A 38 -6.11 1.44 3.11
N ARG A 39 -5.24 2.46 3.03
CA ARG A 39 -4.73 2.95 1.73
C ARG A 39 -3.90 1.88 1.03
N GLY A 40 -3.06 1.14 1.74
CA GLY A 40 -2.27 0.04 1.19
C GLY A 40 -3.16 -1.05 0.58
N MET A 41 -4.18 -1.50 1.32
CA MET A 41 -5.15 -2.49 0.84
C MET A 41 -5.91 -1.98 -0.40
N GLN A 42 -6.38 -0.73 -0.39
CA GLN A 42 -7.11 -0.15 -1.52
C GLN A 42 -6.24 -0.02 -2.78
N LEU A 43 -4.96 0.35 -2.64
CA LEU A 43 -4.04 0.44 -3.76
C LEU A 43 -3.76 -0.95 -4.37
N LEU A 44 -3.62 -1.98 -3.55
CA LEU A 44 -3.48 -3.36 -4.03
C LEU A 44 -4.76 -3.85 -4.73
N ALA A 45 -5.93 -3.51 -4.18
CA ALA A 45 -7.22 -3.83 -4.81
C ALA A 45 -7.36 -3.18 -6.19
N LYS A 46 -6.90 -1.93 -6.35
CA LYS A 46 -6.88 -1.24 -7.65
C LYS A 46 -5.89 -1.87 -8.63
N ALA A 47 -4.70 -2.24 -8.17
CA ALA A 47 -3.71 -2.93 -9.00
C ALA A 47 -4.25 -4.29 -9.50
N TYR A 48 -4.95 -5.02 -8.62
CA TYR A 48 -5.68 -6.24 -8.96
C TYR A 48 -6.76 -5.97 -10.01
N ASP A 49 -7.65 -4.99 -9.77
CA ASP A 49 -8.77 -4.68 -10.66
C ASP A 49 -8.29 -4.26 -12.06
N VAL A 50 -7.29 -3.38 -12.16
CA VAL A 50 -6.70 -3.01 -13.45
C VAL A 50 -6.12 -4.23 -14.16
N SER A 51 -5.38 -5.09 -13.44
CA SER A 51 -4.79 -6.28 -14.03
C SER A 51 -5.86 -7.28 -14.51
N LYS A 52 -6.96 -7.42 -13.77
CA LYS A 52 -8.04 -8.36 -14.09
C LYS A 52 -8.94 -7.85 -15.21
N SER A 53 -9.32 -6.58 -15.14
CA SER A 53 -10.29 -5.96 -16.05
C SER A 53 -9.65 -5.51 -17.36
N VAL A 54 -8.39 -5.04 -17.32
CA VAL A 54 -7.68 -4.55 -18.52
C VAL A 54 -6.83 -5.66 -19.14
N SER A 55 -5.89 -6.25 -18.41
CA SER A 55 -4.98 -7.28 -18.95
C SER A 55 -5.62 -8.67 -19.07
N LYS A 56 -6.80 -8.88 -18.47
CA LYS A 56 -7.52 -10.16 -18.43
C LYS A 56 -6.65 -11.33 -17.94
N ILE A 57 -5.74 -11.09 -17.01
CA ILE A 57 -4.84 -12.14 -16.49
C ILE A 57 -5.55 -13.05 -15.47
N SER A 58 -5.12 -14.32 -15.42
CA SER A 58 -5.66 -15.31 -14.49
C SER A 58 -5.20 -15.07 -13.05
N ASN A 59 -5.82 -15.75 -12.09
CA ASN A 59 -5.39 -15.66 -10.69
C ASN A 59 -4.00 -16.29 -10.49
N ASP A 60 -3.67 -17.34 -11.25
CA ASP A 60 -2.34 -17.95 -11.23
C ASP A 60 -1.28 -16.97 -11.77
N GLU A 61 -1.59 -16.22 -12.82
CA GLU A 61 -0.72 -15.15 -13.35
C GLU A 61 -0.56 -14.00 -12.34
N LEU A 62 -1.65 -13.59 -11.68
CA LEU A 62 -1.63 -12.57 -10.62
C LEU A 62 -0.74 -12.99 -9.44
N GLN A 63 -0.85 -14.25 -9.01
CA GLN A 63 0.00 -14.80 -7.96
C GLN A 63 1.48 -14.67 -8.33
N LEU A 64 1.87 -15.02 -9.56
CA LEU A 64 3.23 -14.89 -10.07
C LEU A 64 3.71 -13.43 -10.11
N VAL A 65 2.86 -12.52 -10.61
CA VAL A 65 3.17 -11.08 -10.69
C VAL A 65 3.40 -10.48 -9.30
N PHE A 66 2.47 -10.69 -8.36
CA PHE A 66 2.59 -10.14 -7.01
C PHE A 66 3.74 -10.80 -6.23
N SER A 67 3.98 -12.10 -6.44
CA SER A 67 5.16 -12.78 -5.89
C SER A 67 6.46 -12.19 -6.41
N LYS A 68 6.50 -11.77 -7.69
CA LYS A 68 7.65 -11.09 -8.29
C LYS A 68 7.81 -9.68 -7.71
N TRP A 69 6.74 -8.91 -7.55
CA TRP A 69 6.79 -7.59 -6.92
C TRP A 69 7.28 -7.66 -5.47
N ASN A 70 6.92 -8.73 -4.76
CA ASN A 70 7.40 -8.95 -3.39
C ASN A 70 8.90 -9.31 -3.32
N LYS A 71 9.58 -9.53 -4.46
CA LYS A 71 11.03 -9.70 -4.54
C LYS A 71 11.67 -8.34 -4.87
N GLY A 72 12.35 -7.73 -3.89
CA GLY A 72 13.11 -6.49 -4.09
C GLY A 72 12.60 -5.30 -3.27
N GLY A 73 12.70 -4.07 -3.82
CA GLY A 73 12.42 -2.81 -3.11
C GLY A 73 10.97 -2.59 -2.65
N GLN A 74 10.04 -3.44 -3.10
CA GLN A 74 8.61 -3.39 -2.75
C GLN A 74 8.20 -4.42 -1.69
N LEU A 75 9.16 -5.19 -1.15
CA LEU A 75 8.91 -6.21 -0.12
C LEU A 75 8.02 -5.65 1.00
N SER A 76 6.80 -6.19 1.09
CA SER A 76 5.74 -5.72 1.96
C SER A 76 4.87 -6.89 2.38
N PHE A 77 4.53 -6.98 3.66
CA PHE A 77 3.68 -8.06 4.16
C PHE A 77 2.32 -8.12 3.44
N LEU A 78 1.68 -6.97 3.20
CA LEU A 78 0.45 -6.87 2.41
C LEU A 78 0.56 -7.44 0.98
N VAL A 79 1.72 -7.32 0.32
CA VAL A 79 1.92 -7.85 -1.04
C VAL A 79 2.10 -9.36 -1.00
N GLU A 80 2.78 -9.88 0.04
CA GLU A 80 2.90 -11.33 0.29
C GLU A 80 1.52 -11.98 0.45
N ILE A 81 0.71 -11.48 1.37
CA ILE A 81 -0.60 -12.08 1.63
C ILE A 81 -1.52 -11.94 0.41
N ALA A 82 -1.42 -10.86 -0.37
CA ALA A 82 -2.19 -10.71 -1.60
C ALA A 82 -1.81 -11.79 -2.63
N ALA A 83 -0.50 -12.06 -2.79
CA ALA A 83 -0.03 -13.15 -3.66
C ALA A 83 -0.53 -14.52 -3.17
N ASP A 84 -0.48 -14.79 -1.87
CA ASP A 84 -0.97 -16.03 -1.28
C ASP A 84 -2.48 -16.22 -1.50
N ILE A 85 -3.27 -15.14 -1.34
CA ILE A 85 -4.73 -15.16 -1.53
C ILE A 85 -5.10 -15.55 -2.96
N PHE A 86 -4.37 -15.09 -3.98
CA PHE A 86 -4.66 -15.46 -5.37
C PHE A 86 -4.50 -16.96 -5.65
N GLY A 87 -3.66 -17.66 -4.88
CA GLY A 87 -3.46 -19.11 -4.99
C GLY A 87 -4.51 -19.95 -4.26
N ILE A 88 -5.43 -19.32 -3.52
CA ILE A 88 -6.52 -20.02 -2.84
C ILE A 88 -7.61 -20.30 -3.88
N LYS A 89 -7.87 -21.59 -4.15
CA LYS A 89 -8.99 -22.04 -4.97
C LYS A 89 -10.19 -22.26 -4.07
N ASP A 90 -11.31 -21.64 -4.40
CA ASP A 90 -12.60 -21.86 -3.75
C ASP A 90 -13.45 -22.73 -4.69
N ASP A 91 -14.01 -23.80 -4.16
CA ASP A 91 -14.90 -24.73 -4.84
C ASP A 91 -16.36 -24.22 -4.91
N LYS A 92 -16.69 -23.07 -4.31
CA LYS A 92 -18.08 -22.61 -4.12
C LYS A 92 -18.37 -21.12 -4.28
N TYR A 93 -17.43 -20.26 -4.71
CA TYR A 93 -17.67 -18.81 -4.68
C TYR A 93 -17.35 -18.05 -5.99
N GLU A 94 -18.40 -17.43 -6.55
CA GLU A 94 -18.35 -16.44 -7.63
C GLU A 94 -18.91 -15.10 -7.11
N GLY A 95 -18.12 -14.31 -6.37
CA GLY A 95 -18.67 -13.05 -5.84
C GLY A 95 -17.67 -12.05 -5.23
N PHE A 96 -17.91 -10.76 -5.49
CA PHE A 96 -17.14 -9.63 -4.96
C PHE A 96 -17.68 -9.12 -3.61
N LEU A 97 -16.75 -8.74 -2.73
CA LEU A 97 -16.93 -8.48 -1.28
C LEU A 97 -17.39 -7.07 -0.84
N SER A 98 -17.80 -6.15 -1.72
CA SER A 98 -18.13 -4.77 -1.29
C SER A 98 -19.59 -4.60 -0.83
N GLY A 99 -19.79 -3.80 0.25
CA GLY A 99 -20.98 -3.80 1.13
C GLY A 99 -22.33 -3.40 0.54
N LEU A 100 -22.41 -2.97 -0.72
CA LEU A 100 -23.67 -2.59 -1.40
C LEU A 100 -23.87 -3.36 -2.72
N LYS A 101 -23.83 -4.70 -2.68
CA LYS A 101 -23.82 -5.53 -3.91
C LYS A 101 -25.10 -5.35 -4.75
N GLU A 102 -26.24 -5.33 -4.09
CA GLU A 102 -27.56 -5.24 -4.74
C GLU A 102 -27.70 -3.92 -5.50
N GLU A 103 -27.39 -2.80 -4.87
CA GLU A 103 -27.40 -1.47 -5.49
C GLU A 103 -26.44 -1.40 -6.69
N ARG A 104 -25.24 -1.99 -6.58
CA ARG A 104 -24.28 -2.01 -7.70
C ARG A 104 -24.79 -2.81 -8.89
N VAL A 105 -25.45 -3.95 -8.66
CA VAL A 105 -26.03 -4.78 -9.73
C VAL A 105 -27.19 -4.05 -10.40
N GLN A 106 -28.05 -3.39 -9.61
CA GLN A 106 -29.14 -2.57 -10.14
C GLN A 106 -28.61 -1.39 -10.96
N ALA A 107 -27.64 -0.63 -10.42
CA ALA A 107 -27.02 0.49 -11.12
C ALA A 107 -26.33 0.04 -12.42
N ALA A 108 -25.64 -1.10 -12.41
CA ALA A 108 -25.02 -1.67 -13.61
C ALA A 108 -26.06 -1.94 -14.71
N GLY A 109 -27.23 -2.49 -14.36
CA GLY A 109 -28.33 -2.70 -15.30
C GLY A 109 -28.87 -1.38 -15.89
N VAL A 110 -29.02 -0.34 -15.05
CA VAL A 110 -29.43 0.99 -15.51
C VAL A 110 -28.42 1.58 -16.50
N PHE A 111 -27.12 1.55 -16.18
CA PHE A 111 -26.09 2.10 -17.06
C PHE A 111 -25.98 1.33 -18.39
N GLN A 112 -26.05 -0.01 -18.36
CA GLN A 112 -26.08 -0.82 -19.58
C GLN A 112 -27.29 -0.49 -20.45
N SER A 113 -28.47 -0.32 -19.85
CA SER A 113 -29.68 0.08 -20.58
C SER A 113 -29.59 1.50 -21.16
N GLY A 114 -28.76 2.37 -20.55
CA GLY A 114 -28.47 3.72 -21.01
C GLY A 114 -27.36 3.83 -22.07
N GLY A 115 -26.90 2.71 -22.63
CA GLY A 115 -25.86 2.68 -23.68
C GLY A 115 -24.42 2.77 -23.15
N PHE A 116 -24.21 2.69 -21.84
CA PHE A 116 -22.87 2.57 -21.29
C PHE A 116 -22.35 1.15 -21.53
N SER A 117 -21.28 1.03 -22.32
CA SER A 117 -20.60 -0.23 -22.60
C SER A 117 -19.14 -0.16 -22.16
N ASP A 118 -18.49 -1.31 -22.07
CA ASP A 118 -17.07 -1.37 -21.71
C ASP A 118 -16.25 -0.54 -22.70
N ILE A 119 -15.61 0.52 -22.19
CA ILE A 119 -14.77 1.45 -22.96
C ILE A 119 -13.48 0.72 -23.44
N LEU A 120 -13.14 -0.38 -22.78
CA LEU A 120 -12.05 -1.27 -23.13
C LEU A 120 -12.52 -2.20 -24.25
N GLY A 121 -12.51 -1.72 -25.50
CA GLY A 121 -12.72 -2.56 -26.68
C GLY A 121 -11.62 -3.62 -26.87
N ASP A 122 -11.61 -4.33 -28.00
CA ASP A 122 -10.54 -5.27 -28.41
C ASP A 122 -9.23 -4.53 -28.79
N GLN A 123 -8.72 -3.71 -27.88
CA GLN A 123 -7.42 -3.08 -28.02
C GLN A 123 -6.33 -4.10 -27.70
N HIS A 124 -5.31 -4.17 -28.57
CA HIS A 124 -4.12 -4.97 -28.29
C HIS A 124 -3.37 -4.36 -27.10
N ILE A 125 -3.39 -5.05 -25.96
CA ILE A 125 -2.72 -4.63 -24.74
C ILE A 125 -1.41 -5.40 -24.58
N ASP A 126 -0.30 -4.68 -24.48
CA ASP A 126 0.97 -5.25 -24.03
C ASP A 126 0.88 -5.51 -22.52
N LYS A 127 0.58 -6.77 -22.17
CA LYS A 127 0.42 -7.20 -20.77
C LYS A 127 1.69 -6.95 -19.95
N ALA A 128 2.88 -7.09 -20.53
CA ALA A 128 4.14 -6.94 -19.80
C ALA A 128 4.36 -5.46 -19.45
N LYS A 129 4.15 -4.57 -20.42
CA LYS A 129 4.23 -3.13 -20.21
C LYS A 129 3.20 -2.65 -19.20
N LEU A 130 1.94 -3.06 -19.35
CA LEU A 130 0.88 -2.67 -18.40
C LEU A 130 1.15 -3.19 -16.99
N THR A 131 1.66 -4.40 -16.84
CA THR A 131 2.06 -4.94 -15.51
C THR A 131 3.13 -4.07 -14.86
N GLU A 132 4.11 -3.60 -15.64
CA GLU A 132 5.17 -2.73 -15.13
C GLU A 132 4.66 -1.32 -14.80
N ASP A 133 3.79 -0.74 -15.64
CA ASP A 133 3.17 0.55 -15.41
C ASP A 133 2.30 0.54 -14.14
N VAL A 134 1.53 -0.54 -13.92
CA VAL A 134 0.76 -0.75 -12.68
C VAL A 134 1.69 -0.87 -11.47
N ARG A 135 2.81 -1.60 -11.60
CA ARG A 135 3.81 -1.74 -10.53
C ARG A 135 4.41 -0.38 -10.14
N ARG A 136 4.74 0.46 -11.13
CA ARG A 136 5.27 1.82 -10.91
C ARG A 136 4.22 2.74 -10.31
N ALA A 137 2.99 2.70 -10.83
CA ALA A 137 1.87 3.49 -10.31
C ALA A 137 1.53 3.11 -8.86
N LEU A 138 1.53 1.82 -8.53
CA LEU A 138 1.34 1.32 -7.16
C LEU A 138 2.42 1.86 -6.23
N TYR A 139 3.67 1.87 -6.69
CA TYR A 139 4.81 2.35 -5.92
C TYR A 139 4.76 3.87 -5.68
N ALA A 140 4.53 4.65 -6.73
CA ALA A 140 4.37 6.11 -6.62
C ALA A 140 3.19 6.46 -5.71
N SER A 141 2.05 5.76 -5.85
CA SER A 141 0.88 5.94 -4.98
C SER A 141 1.19 5.62 -3.52
N LYS A 142 2.04 4.61 -3.26
CA LYS A 142 2.53 4.31 -1.92
C LYS A 142 3.36 5.47 -1.37
N ILE A 143 4.29 6.03 -2.14
CA ILE A 143 5.08 7.20 -1.70
C ILE A 143 4.16 8.37 -1.37
N CYS A 144 3.20 8.69 -2.24
CA CYS A 144 2.23 9.77 -2.00
C CYS A 144 1.40 9.53 -0.73
N SER A 145 0.91 8.30 -0.52
CA SER A 145 0.15 7.92 0.67
C SER A 145 0.96 8.16 1.95
N TYR A 146 2.21 7.67 1.98
CA TYR A 146 3.10 7.87 3.12
C TYR A 146 3.47 9.34 3.34
N THR A 147 3.70 10.07 2.25
CA THR A 147 3.95 11.51 2.30
C THR A 147 2.82 12.24 3.02
N GLN A 148 1.58 11.99 2.61
CA GLN A 148 0.40 12.64 3.18
C GLN A 148 0.24 12.31 4.67
N GLY A 149 0.39 11.05 5.06
CA GLY A 149 0.23 10.70 6.47
C GLY A 149 1.39 11.17 7.35
N MET A 150 2.63 11.25 6.83
CA MET A 150 3.74 11.83 7.58
C MET A 150 3.57 13.35 7.76
N ASP A 151 3.07 14.05 6.74
CA ASP A 151 2.72 15.47 6.84
C ASP A 151 1.60 15.73 7.85
N LEU A 152 0.58 14.86 7.88
CA LEU A 152 -0.49 14.90 8.88
C LEU A 152 0.06 14.74 10.31
N ILE A 153 1.02 13.82 10.52
CA ILE A 153 1.68 13.64 11.82
C ILE A 153 2.49 14.87 12.19
N ARG A 154 3.26 15.43 11.26
CA ARG A 154 4.04 16.65 11.51
C ARG A 154 3.13 17.82 11.90
N THR A 155 2.10 18.07 11.10
CA THR A 155 1.18 19.18 11.32
C THR A 155 0.50 19.08 12.69
N LYS A 156 0.04 17.88 13.06
CA LYS A 156 -0.55 17.65 14.39
C LYS A 156 0.47 17.78 15.52
N SER A 157 1.70 17.34 15.30
CA SER A 157 2.80 17.52 16.26
C SER A 157 3.03 18.98 16.61
N ILE A 158 3.04 19.86 15.59
CA ILE A 158 3.21 21.32 15.75
C ILE A 158 2.00 21.91 16.47
N GLU A 159 0.79 21.62 16.00
CA GLU A 159 -0.47 22.13 16.57
C GLU A 159 -0.61 21.80 18.06
N MET A 160 -0.31 20.55 18.42
CA MET A 160 -0.48 20.04 19.78
C MET A 160 0.77 20.18 20.65
N ARG A 161 1.87 20.72 20.11
CA ARG A 161 3.19 20.82 20.75
C ARG A 161 3.66 19.48 21.32
N TRP A 162 3.52 18.43 20.53
CA TRP A 162 3.91 17.06 20.92
C TRP A 162 5.38 16.76 20.68
N GLU A 163 6.09 17.58 19.90
CA GLU A 163 7.54 17.44 19.63
C GLU A 163 7.89 16.04 19.06
N LEU A 164 7.01 15.50 18.21
CA LEU A 164 7.15 14.16 17.63
C LEU A 164 8.37 14.02 16.70
N THR A 165 9.18 12.99 16.91
CA THR A 165 10.30 12.63 16.03
C THR A 165 9.86 11.70 14.88
N LEU A 166 9.58 12.26 13.70
CA LEU A 166 9.05 11.52 12.54
C LEU A 166 9.88 10.28 12.14
N GLY A 167 11.22 10.39 12.19
CA GLY A 167 12.12 9.27 11.87
C GLY A 167 11.99 8.08 12.82
N GLU A 168 11.72 8.33 14.11
CA GLU A 168 11.48 7.28 15.10
C GLU A 168 10.09 6.66 14.93
N LEU A 169 9.08 7.48 14.65
CA LEU A 169 7.72 7.01 14.40
C LEU A 169 7.63 6.11 13.15
N ALA A 170 8.47 6.34 12.15
CA ALA A 170 8.58 5.46 10.98
C ALA A 170 9.06 4.05 11.35
N MET A 171 9.84 3.91 12.43
CA MET A 171 10.46 2.64 12.85
C MET A 171 9.58 1.79 13.78
N ILE A 172 8.66 2.39 14.54
CA ILE A 172 7.67 1.66 15.35
C ILE A 172 6.90 0.66 14.47
N ARG A 173 6.73 0.97 13.19
CA ARG A 173 5.93 0.20 12.22
C ARG A 173 6.66 -0.99 11.59
N LYS A 174 7.97 -1.15 11.86
CA LYS A 174 8.88 -2.05 11.14
C LYS A 174 8.81 -3.53 11.55
N GLY A 175 8.34 -3.86 12.75
CA GLY A 175 8.47 -5.24 13.27
C GLY A 175 7.17 -6.01 13.46
N VAL A 176 6.03 -5.34 13.61
CA VAL A 176 4.79 -6.01 14.05
C VAL A 176 3.50 -5.52 13.33
N SER A 177 3.61 -4.58 12.39
CA SER A 177 2.43 -3.98 11.76
C SER A 177 2.11 -4.54 10.38
N VAL A 178 0.85 -4.44 9.93
CA VAL A 178 0.41 -4.96 8.62
C VAL A 178 1.10 -4.20 7.47
N ILE A 179 1.47 -2.93 7.67
CA ILE A 179 2.25 -2.14 6.70
C ILE A 179 3.76 -2.42 6.72
N CYS A 180 4.23 -3.42 7.46
CA CYS A 180 5.64 -3.76 7.53
C CYS A 180 6.23 -3.96 6.12
N ALA A 181 7.25 -3.16 5.80
CA ALA A 181 7.90 -3.15 4.50
C ALA A 181 9.33 -2.61 4.61
N ILE A 182 10.23 -3.05 3.71
CA ILE A 182 11.57 -2.45 3.55
C ILE A 182 11.47 -0.94 3.32
N PHE A 183 10.37 -0.49 2.70
CA PHE A 183 10.02 0.90 2.48
C PHE A 183 10.15 1.80 3.73
N LEU A 184 9.79 1.29 4.91
CA LEU A 184 9.86 2.05 6.17
C LEU A 184 11.30 2.37 6.59
N VAL A 185 12.25 1.49 6.26
CA VAL A 185 13.69 1.71 6.50
C VAL A 185 14.18 2.91 5.69
N ARG A 186 13.64 3.09 4.49
CA ARG A 186 14.01 4.18 3.60
C ARG A 186 13.43 5.51 4.03
N ILE A 187 12.19 5.51 4.51
CA ILE A 187 11.60 6.68 5.18
C ILE A 187 12.46 7.11 6.36
N LYS A 188 12.90 6.17 7.21
CA LYS A 188 13.83 6.49 8.31
C LYS A 188 15.10 7.17 7.79
N LYS A 189 15.72 6.62 6.76
CA LYS A 189 16.94 7.20 6.16
C LYS A 189 16.70 8.63 5.66
N ALA A 190 15.55 8.91 5.04
CA ALA A 190 15.20 10.27 4.62
C ALA A 190 15.13 11.25 5.80
N TYR A 191 14.49 10.87 6.91
CA TYR A 191 14.44 11.71 8.12
C TYR A 191 15.75 11.76 8.92
N ILE A 192 16.64 10.77 8.78
CA ILE A 192 18.01 10.86 9.30
C ILE A 192 18.81 11.88 8.50
N ARG A 193 18.67 11.88 7.16
CA ARG A 193 19.34 12.86 6.29
C ARG A 193 18.85 14.28 6.55
N ASN A 194 17.53 14.45 6.70
CA ASN A 194 16.91 15.74 6.98
C ASN A 194 15.79 15.58 8.03
N PRO A 195 16.05 15.86 9.31
CA PRO A 195 15.03 15.79 10.37
C PRO A 195 13.85 16.74 10.13
N GLU A 196 14.10 17.89 9.50
CA GLU A 196 13.13 18.94 9.18
C GLU A 196 12.48 18.74 7.80
N LEU A 197 12.53 17.52 7.25
CA LEU A 197 12.02 17.23 5.92
C LEU A 197 10.53 17.58 5.80
N ALA A 198 10.24 18.60 4.98
CA ALA A 198 8.90 19.10 4.75
C ALA A 198 8.00 18.08 4.01
N ASN A 199 8.58 17.22 3.18
CA ASN A 199 7.81 16.29 2.37
C ASN A 199 8.71 15.13 1.91
N LEU A 200 8.22 13.89 1.90
CA LEU A 200 9.04 12.77 1.42
C LEU A 200 9.34 12.86 -0.09
N LEU A 201 8.51 13.55 -0.88
CA LEU A 201 8.70 13.74 -2.32
C LEU A 201 9.89 14.64 -2.66
N ILE A 202 10.35 15.48 -1.72
CA ILE A 202 11.53 16.35 -1.93
C ILE A 202 12.82 15.70 -1.43
N ASP A 203 12.75 14.50 -0.84
CA ASP A 203 13.97 13.75 -0.53
C ASP A 203 14.62 13.26 -1.84
N PRO A 204 15.94 13.44 -2.03
CA PRO A 204 16.61 13.11 -3.28
C PRO A 204 16.46 11.66 -3.74
N GLU A 205 16.40 10.69 -2.82
CA GLU A 205 16.25 9.28 -3.18
C GLU A 205 14.82 8.95 -3.61
N PHE A 206 13.82 9.50 -2.91
CA PHE A 206 12.42 9.32 -3.30
C PHE A 206 12.07 10.07 -4.59
N ALA A 207 12.60 11.28 -4.78
CA ALA A 207 12.41 12.05 -6.00
C ALA A 207 12.96 11.29 -7.22
N LYS A 208 14.17 10.73 -7.10
CA LYS A 208 14.78 9.92 -8.17
C LYS A 208 13.90 8.74 -8.55
N GLU A 209 13.40 7.99 -7.58
CA GLU A 209 12.59 6.80 -7.85
C GLU A 209 11.20 7.08 -8.42
N ILE A 210 10.67 8.29 -8.24
CA ILE A 210 9.42 8.69 -8.88
C ILE A 210 9.65 9.04 -10.35
N LEU A 211 10.84 9.55 -10.67
CA LEU A 211 11.22 9.96 -12.02
C LEU A 211 11.70 8.79 -12.88
N ASP A 212 12.28 7.75 -12.26
CA ASP A 212 12.71 6.49 -12.89
C ASP A 212 11.52 5.57 -13.26
#